data_AF-A0A0G4LZ18-F1
#
_entry.id   AF-A0A0G4LZ18-F1
#
_cell.length_a   1.000
_cell.length_b   1.000
_cell.length_c   1.000
_cell.angle_alpha   90.00
_cell.angle_beta   90.00
_cell.angle_gamma   90.00
#
_symmetry.space_group_name_H-M   'P 1'
#
loop_
_entity.id
_entity.type
_entity.pdbx_description
1 polymer ?
#
loop_
_entity_poly.entity_id
_entity_poly.type
_entity_poly.pdbx_seq_one_letter_code
_entity_poly.pdbx_strand_id
1 'polypeptide(L)'
;MPSHLEIHPLSDQQKDELIRVLPNIKSLLVPVDDRHDMHGDARKLKDSVAHFMELFNYREKVGGDAQVNCVRIRKEATLPINNPPRIFVPIEVSEESSIGEQKVDFGCYVYVTESVKICPSLTYLGLRRT
;
A
#
# COMPACT_ATOMS: atom_id res chain seq x y z
N MET A 1 -2.27 13.11 -21.32
CA MET A 1 -1.75 13.58 -20.01
C MET A 1 -1.44 12.33 -19.19
N PRO A 2 -0.26 12.19 -18.58
CA PRO A 2 -0.05 11.08 -17.65
C PRO A 2 -1.06 11.23 -16.51
N SER A 3 -1.79 10.16 -16.22
CA SER A 3 -2.73 10.13 -15.11
C SER A 3 -1.93 10.19 -13.81
N HIS A 4 -2.29 11.08 -12.89
CA HIS A 4 -1.61 11.16 -11.58
C HIS A 4 -1.80 9.87 -10.74
N LEU A 5 -2.65 8.96 -11.22
CA LEU A 5 -2.95 7.65 -10.69
C LEU A 5 -2.94 6.58 -11.80
N GLU A 6 -2.14 5.53 -11.63
CA GLU A 6 -2.12 4.37 -12.53
C GLU A 6 -2.30 3.07 -11.74
N ILE A 7 -3.11 2.14 -12.26
CA ILE A 7 -3.34 0.82 -11.65
C ILE A 7 -2.66 -0.24 -12.50
N HIS A 8 -1.88 -1.08 -11.84
CA HIS A 8 -1.08 -2.12 -12.48
C HIS A 8 -1.34 -3.48 -11.84
N PRO A 9 -1.47 -4.56 -12.60
CA PRO A 9 -1.69 -5.89 -12.04
C PRO A 9 -0.44 -6.43 -11.36
N LEU A 10 -0.63 -7.18 -10.28
CA LEU A 10 0.41 -8.04 -9.70
C LEU A 10 0.47 -9.37 -10.45
N SER A 11 1.66 -9.95 -10.50
CA SER A 11 1.84 -11.35 -10.91
C SER A 11 1.28 -12.31 -9.86
N ASP A 12 1.01 -13.55 -10.26
CA ASP A 12 0.45 -14.54 -9.34
C ASP A 12 1.40 -14.86 -8.17
N GLN A 13 2.71 -14.93 -8.42
CA GLN A 13 3.71 -15.09 -7.36
C GLN A 13 3.67 -13.95 -6.32
N GLN A 14 3.46 -12.71 -6.78
CA GLN A 14 3.33 -11.56 -5.88
C GLN A 14 2.03 -11.64 -5.06
N LYS A 15 0.92 -12.08 -5.67
CA LYS A 15 -0.36 -12.28 -4.96
C LYS A 15 -0.27 -13.37 -3.90
N ASP A 16 0.31 -14.52 -4.25
CA ASP A 16 0.48 -15.65 -3.34
C ASP A 16 1.34 -15.26 -2.14
N GLU A 17 2.42 -14.51 -2.38
CA GLU A 17 3.28 -14.00 -1.33
C GLU A 17 2.52 -13.01 -0.42
N LEU A 18 1.72 -12.10 -0.97
CA LEU A 18 0.89 -11.18 -0.17
C LEU A 18 -0.09 -11.95 0.73
N ILE A 19 -0.75 -12.99 0.22
CA ILE A 19 -1.65 -13.83 1.00
C ILE A 19 -0.89 -14.51 2.14
N ARG A 20 0.32 -15.02 1.87
CA ARG A 20 1.18 -15.67 2.86
C ARG A 20 1.58 -14.74 4.00
N VAL A 21 1.92 -13.48 3.70
CA VAL A 21 2.40 -12.52 4.71
C VAL A 21 1.28 -11.73 5.41
N LEU A 22 0.06 -11.76 4.87
CA LEU A 22 -1.09 -11.00 5.39
C LEU A 22 -1.36 -11.20 6.90
N PRO A 23 -1.34 -12.43 7.46
CA PRO A 23 -1.56 -12.62 8.90
C PRO A 23 -0.51 -11.91 9.76
N ASN A 24 0.76 -11.93 9.33
CA ASN A 24 1.86 -11.27 10.03
C ASN A 24 1.68 -9.74 10.00
N ILE A 25 1.36 -9.17 8.84
CA ILE A 25 1.11 -7.73 8.70
C ILE A 25 -0.07 -7.29 9.60
N LYS A 26 -1.19 -8.03 9.57
CA LYS A 26 -2.39 -7.70 10.36
C LYS A 26 -2.12 -7.70 11.86
N SER A 27 -1.31 -8.64 12.34
CA SER A 27 -1.00 -8.77 13.77
C SER A 27 -0.24 -7.57 14.37
N LEU A 28 0.31 -6.70 13.51
CA LEU A 28 1.20 -5.61 13.89
C LEU A 28 0.56 -4.21 13.71
N LEU A 29 -0.68 -4.15 13.22
CA LEU A 29 -1.44 -2.90 13.09
C LEU A 29 -1.91 -2.41 14.46
N VAL A 30 -1.56 -1.17 14.80
CA VAL A 30 -1.99 -0.48 16.01
C VAL A 30 -2.81 0.75 15.65
N PRO A 31 -3.89 1.06 16.39
CA PRO A 31 -4.63 2.30 16.20
C PRO A 31 -3.74 3.53 16.43
N VAL A 32 -3.80 4.49 15.51
CA VAL A 32 -3.12 5.79 15.64
C VAL A 32 -4.12 6.87 16.01
N ASP A 33 -5.25 6.90 15.31
CA ASP A 33 -6.35 7.83 15.54
C ASP A 33 -7.70 7.14 15.21
N ASP A 34 -8.80 7.91 15.14
CA ASP A 34 -10.13 7.38 14.84
C ASP A 34 -10.36 7.06 13.34
N ARG A 35 -9.39 7.39 12.48
CA ARG A 35 -9.44 7.24 11.02
C ARG A 35 -8.48 6.18 10.51
N HIS A 36 -7.38 5.90 11.22
CA HIS A 36 -6.29 5.09 10.72
C HIS A 36 -5.66 4.19 11.79
N ASP A 37 -5.28 2.99 11.35
CA ASP A 37 -4.28 2.19 12.04
C ASP A 37 -2.98 2.20 11.23
N MET A 38 -1.85 2.19 11.92
CA MET A 38 -0.54 2.07 11.29
C MET A 38 0.27 0.97 11.95
N HIS A 39 1.27 0.49 11.22
CA HIS A 39 2.22 -0.44 11.78
C HIS A 39 3.12 0.21 12.84
N GLY A 40 3.20 -0.39 14.04
CA GLY A 40 3.99 0.16 15.16
C GLY A 40 5.50 -0.07 15.06
N ASP A 41 5.95 -1.05 14.28
CA ASP A 41 7.37 -1.44 14.14
C ASP A 41 7.79 -1.56 12.66
N ALA A 42 8.41 -0.51 12.11
CA ALA A 42 8.79 -0.49 10.69
C ALA A 42 9.80 -1.60 10.32
N ARG A 43 10.63 -2.07 11.27
CA ARG A 43 11.62 -3.11 11.01
C ARG A 43 10.94 -4.46 10.85
N LYS A 44 10.05 -4.83 11.78
CA LYS A 44 9.28 -6.07 11.67
C LYS A 44 8.41 -6.10 10.42
N LEU A 45 7.84 -4.96 10.01
CA LEU A 45 7.10 -4.87 8.75
C LEU A 45 8.01 -5.22 7.58
N LYS A 46 9.17 -4.56 7.50
CA LYS A 46 10.15 -4.77 6.42
C LYS A 46 10.59 -6.23 6.35
N ASP A 47 10.88 -6.84 7.49
CA ASP A 47 11.27 -8.25 7.56
C ASP A 47 10.13 -9.18 7.10
N SER A 48 8.89 -8.86 7.49
CA SER A 48 7.70 -9.65 7.10
C SER A 48 7.41 -9.61 5.61
N VAL A 49 7.74 -8.51 4.93
CA VAL A 49 7.42 -8.28 3.50
C VAL A 49 8.66 -8.30 2.61
N ALA A 50 9.82 -8.71 3.12
CA ALA A 50 11.09 -8.66 2.39
C ALA A 50 11.04 -9.45 1.07
N HIS A 51 10.53 -10.68 1.12
CA HIS A 51 10.41 -11.54 -0.06
C HIS A 51 9.39 -10.99 -1.07
N PHE A 52 8.25 -10.45 -0.60
CA PHE A 52 7.33 -9.71 -1.46
C PHE A 52 8.01 -8.55 -2.18
N MET A 53 8.79 -7.74 -1.44
CA MET A 53 9.50 -6.59 -2.02
C MET A 53 10.47 -7.03 -3.12
N GLU A 54 11.20 -8.13 -2.92
CA GLU A 54 12.07 -8.71 -3.95
C GLU A 54 11.29 -9.14 -5.19
N LEU A 55 10.23 -9.95 -5.04
CA LEU A 55 9.36 -10.36 -6.14
C LEU A 55 8.68 -9.18 -6.85
N PHE A 56 8.35 -8.12 -6.12
CA PHE A 56 7.73 -6.91 -6.64
C PHE A 56 8.70 -6.04 -7.45
N ASN A 57 10.01 -6.27 -7.30
CA ASN A 57 11.07 -5.44 -7.86
C ASN A 57 10.84 -3.95 -7.56
N TYR A 58 10.67 -3.65 -6.27
CA TYR A 58 10.24 -2.31 -5.83
C TYR A 58 11.24 -1.21 -6.22
N ARG A 59 12.54 -1.51 -6.28
CA ARG A 59 13.60 -0.53 -6.54
C ARG A 59 13.45 0.13 -7.90
N GLU A 60 13.10 -0.64 -8.92
CA GLU A 60 12.83 -0.11 -10.26
C GLU A 60 11.59 0.78 -10.28
N LYS A 61 10.58 0.45 -9.47
CA LYS A 61 9.31 1.17 -9.44
C LYS A 61 9.39 2.48 -8.66
N VAL A 62 10.14 2.52 -7.55
CA VAL A 62 10.30 3.74 -6.73
C VAL A 62 11.56 4.53 -7.06
N GLY A 63 12.47 3.99 -7.88
CA GLY A 63 13.73 4.63 -8.25
C GLY A 63 14.79 4.64 -7.14
N GLY A 64 14.92 3.56 -6.37
CA GLY A 64 15.91 3.42 -5.30
C GLY A 64 15.43 2.60 -4.10
N ASP A 65 16.03 2.84 -2.94
CA ASP A 65 15.55 2.25 -1.69
C ASP A 65 14.21 2.86 -1.27
N ALA A 66 13.36 2.02 -0.68
CA ALA A 66 12.02 2.38 -0.27
C ALA A 66 11.85 2.21 1.24
N GLN A 67 11.13 3.15 1.83
CA GLN A 67 10.45 2.94 3.09
C GLN A 67 9.13 2.26 2.81
N VAL A 68 8.86 1.20 3.57
CA VAL A 68 7.57 0.51 3.60
C VAL A 68 6.78 0.94 4.84
N ASN A 69 5.49 1.17 4.67
CA ASN A 69 4.53 1.28 5.77
C ASN A 69 3.30 0.42 5.47
N CYS A 70 2.52 0.13 6.50
CA CYS A 70 1.20 -0.50 6.35
C CYS A 70 0.20 0.41 7.05
N VAL A 71 -0.88 0.72 6.36
CA VAL A 71 -1.95 1.59 6.87
C VAL A 71 -3.30 0.93 6.61
N ARG A 72 -4.16 0.93 7.62
CA ARG A 72 -5.57 0.57 7.47
C ARG A 72 -6.42 1.82 7.62
N ILE A 73 -7.15 2.18 6.56
CA ILE A 73 -8.04 3.33 6.49
C ILE A 73 -9.42 2.91 6.99
N ARG A 74 -9.89 3.50 8.09
CA ARG A 74 -11.21 3.22 8.68
C ARG A 74 -12.27 4.23 8.26
N LYS A 75 -11.87 5.45 7.91
CA LYS A 75 -12.73 6.54 7.44
C LYS A 75 -12.07 7.21 6.25
N GLU A 76 -12.87 7.82 5.37
CA GLU A 76 -12.33 8.57 4.23
C GLU A 76 -11.28 9.59 4.69
N ALA A 77 -10.15 9.62 3.98
CA ALA A 77 -9.05 10.53 4.26
C ALA A 77 -8.39 11.01 2.97
N THR A 78 -7.85 12.23 2.99
CA THR A 78 -6.95 12.71 1.94
C THR A 78 -5.52 12.44 2.36
N LEU A 79 -4.79 11.68 1.55
CA LEU A 79 -3.41 11.34 1.81
C LEU A 79 -2.48 12.29 1.04
N PRO A 80 -1.66 13.11 1.72
CA PRO A 80 -0.71 13.99 1.06
C PRO A 80 0.47 13.21 0.45
N ILE A 81 0.79 13.49 -0.81
CA ILE A 81 1.90 12.90 -1.56
C ILE A 81 2.98 13.95 -1.81
N ASN A 82 3.78 14.23 -0.76
CA ASN A 82 4.82 15.27 -0.83
C ASN A 82 6.09 14.83 -1.59
N ASN A 83 6.36 13.52 -1.63
CA ASN A 83 7.50 12.92 -2.30
C ASN A 83 6.99 11.83 -3.26
N PRO A 84 6.55 12.20 -4.47
CA PRO A 84 6.16 11.24 -5.48
C PRO A 84 7.39 10.54 -6.10
N PRO A 85 7.21 9.33 -6.66
CA PRO A 85 5.98 8.56 -6.65
C PRO A 85 5.76 7.82 -5.31
N ARG A 86 4.49 7.53 -4.99
CA ARG A 86 4.14 6.53 -3.99
C ARG A 86 3.42 5.37 -4.64
N ILE A 87 3.68 4.18 -4.11
CA ILE A 87 3.02 2.96 -4.54
C ILE A 87 2.16 2.47 -3.39
N PHE A 88 0.89 2.22 -3.66
CA PHE A 88 -0.03 1.56 -2.75
C PHE A 88 -0.29 0.14 -3.25
N VAL A 89 -0.08 -0.84 -2.39
CA VAL A 89 -0.43 -2.23 -2.66
C VAL A 89 -1.57 -2.61 -1.73
N PRO A 90 -2.83 -2.62 -2.21
CA PRO A 90 -3.96 -3.11 -1.43
C PRO A 90 -3.74 -4.57 -1.00
N ILE A 91 -3.90 -4.84 0.30
CA ILE A 91 -3.77 -6.17 0.88
C ILE A 91 -5.05 -6.66 1.55
N GLU A 92 -6.00 -5.74 1.80
CA GLU A 92 -7.37 -6.02 2.21
C GLU A 92 -8.25 -4.91 1.66
N VAL A 93 -9.26 -5.29 0.87
CA VAL A 93 -10.16 -4.36 0.18
C VAL A 93 -11.61 -4.72 0.50
N SER A 94 -12.46 -3.72 0.66
CA SER A 94 -13.92 -3.84 0.65
C SER A 94 -14.48 -3.44 -0.71
N GLU A 95 -15.77 -3.69 -0.95
CA GLU A 95 -16.44 -3.27 -2.20
C GLU A 95 -16.42 -1.74 -2.42
N GLU A 96 -16.30 -0.97 -1.35
CA GLU A 96 -16.28 0.51 -1.34
C GLU A 96 -14.85 1.09 -1.39
N SER A 97 -13.82 0.24 -1.39
CA SER A 97 -12.43 0.68 -1.36
C SER A 97 -12.03 1.36 -2.67
N SER A 98 -11.49 2.58 -2.57
CA SER A 98 -11.01 3.35 -3.71
C SER A 98 -9.80 4.21 -3.36
N ILE A 99 -8.99 4.51 -4.37
CA ILE A 99 -7.89 5.47 -4.33
C ILE A 99 -8.12 6.43 -5.49
N GLY A 100 -8.17 7.74 -5.22
CA GLY A 100 -8.36 8.77 -6.25
C GLY A 100 -9.58 8.52 -7.13
N GLU A 101 -10.72 8.15 -6.52
CA GLU A 101 -11.98 7.80 -7.19
C GLU A 101 -11.96 6.51 -8.02
N GLN A 102 -10.81 5.84 -8.13
CA GLN A 102 -10.70 4.55 -8.80
C GLN A 102 -10.89 3.42 -7.80
N LYS A 103 -11.84 2.52 -8.09
CA LYS A 103 -12.01 1.29 -7.31
C LYS A 103 -10.74 0.45 -7.38
N VAL A 104 -10.33 -0.08 -6.23
CA VAL A 104 -9.13 -0.91 -6.13
C VAL A 104 -9.52 -2.31 -5.69
N ASP A 105 -8.89 -3.30 -6.32
CA ASP A 105 -9.09 -4.71 -6.02
C ASP A 105 -7.81 -5.32 -5.44
N PHE A 106 -7.96 -6.46 -4.77
CA PHE A 106 -6.80 -7.26 -4.39
C PHE A 106 -6.08 -7.76 -5.65
N GLY A 107 -4.74 -7.78 -5.61
CA GLY A 107 -3.92 -8.26 -6.73
C GLY A 107 -3.52 -7.18 -7.72
N CYS A 108 -3.63 -5.90 -7.34
CA CYS A 108 -3.04 -4.78 -8.06
C CYS A 108 -2.08 -3.96 -7.18
N TYR A 109 -1.38 -3.03 -7.81
CA TYR A 109 -0.76 -1.90 -7.13
C TYR A 109 -1.14 -0.61 -7.84
N VAL A 110 -1.17 0.47 -7.07
CA VAL A 110 -1.56 1.80 -7.52
C VAL A 110 -0.36 2.71 -7.42
N TYR A 111 0.04 3.28 -8.54
CA TYR A 111 1.09 4.28 -8.64
C TYR A 111 0.47 5.67 -8.56
N VAL A 112 0.93 6.49 -7.61
CA VAL A 112 0.33 7.79 -7.32
C VAL A 112 1.39 8.88 -7.25
N THR A 113 1.15 9.98 -7.95
CA THR A 113 2.08 11.11 -8.05
C THR A 113 1.56 12.43 -7.45
N GLU A 114 0.27 12.49 -7.12
CA GLU A 114 -0.37 13.65 -6.49
C GLU A 114 -1.18 13.24 -5.26
N SER A 115 -1.57 14.20 -4.41
CA SER A 115 -2.42 13.92 -3.24
C SER A 115 -3.76 13.33 -3.67
N VAL A 116 -4.18 12.24 -3.02
CA VAL A 116 -5.40 11.49 -3.39
C VAL A 116 -6.31 11.27 -2.18
N LYS A 117 -7.61 11.20 -2.45
CA LYS A 117 -8.57 10.67 -1.49
C LYS A 117 -8.50 9.16 -1.46
N ILE A 118 -8.59 8.58 -0.26
CA ILE A 118 -8.65 7.15 -0.05
C ILE A 118 -9.92 6.84 0.74
N CYS A 119 -10.75 5.98 0.18
CA CYS A 119 -12.01 5.57 0.81
C CYS A 119 -11.76 4.50 1.91
N PRO A 120 -12.69 4.38 2.87
CA PRO A 120 -12.53 3.51 4.03
C PRO A 120 -12.50 2.02 3.70
N SER A 121 -12.12 1.23 4.69
CA SER A 121 -12.05 -0.23 4.67
C SER A 121 -10.99 -0.79 3.72
N LEU A 122 -9.92 -0.01 3.52
CA LEU A 122 -8.75 -0.40 2.76
C LEU A 122 -7.55 -0.57 3.70
N THR A 123 -6.90 -1.73 3.66
CA THR A 123 -5.55 -1.92 4.20
C THR A 123 -4.57 -2.02 3.04
N TYR A 124 -3.49 -1.24 3.08
CA TYR A 124 -2.47 -1.24 2.03
C TYR A 124 -1.05 -1.18 2.59
N LEU A 125 -0.11 -1.74 1.83
CA LEU A 125 1.32 -1.43 1.96
C LEU A 125 1.63 -0.18 1.14
N GLY A 126 2.21 0.83 1.76
CA GLY A 126 2.70 2.02 1.07
C GLY A 126 4.22 1.95 0.92
N LEU A 127 4.70 2.18 -0.30
CA LEU A 127 6.11 2.28 -0.61
C LEU A 127 6.40 3.71 -1.07
N ARG A 128 7.45 4.30 -0.48
CA ARG A 128 7.97 5.61 -0.88
C ARG A 128 9.48 5.58 -0.90
N ARG A 129 10.09 6.31 -1.83
CA ARG A 129 11.55 6.50 -1.83
C ARG A 129 12.01 7.18 -0.52
N THR A 130 13.12 6.70 0.02
CA THR A 130 13.83 7.33 1.15
C THR A 130 14.78 8.42 0.70
#